data_AF-A0A1X3FUQ5-F1
#
_entry.id   AF-A0A1X3FUQ5-F1
#
_cell.length_a   1.000
_cell.length_b   1.000
_cell.length_c   1.000
_cell.angle_alpha   90.00
_cell.angle_beta   90.00
_cell.angle_gamma   90.00
#
_symmetry.space_group_name_H-M   'P 1'
#
loop_
_entity.id
_entity.type
_entity.pdbx_description
1 polymer ?
#
loop_
_entity_poly.entity_id
_entity_poly.type
_entity_poly.pdbx_seq_one_letter_code
_entity_poly.pdbx_strand_id
1 'polypeptide(L)'
;MKPILASLSLATVLALTGASGANAWVRSGSVTTWRGTYYGSASGGCAGGTCSRSASVTGPYGGTIARSGSITRVAPHAFDYTRTTTGPNGNSVTRSGTVGTHPYYGYRY
;
A
#
# COMPACT_ATOMS: atom_id res chain seq x y z
N MET A 1 48.76 -23.91 -30.29
CA MET A 1 48.43 -22.46 -30.33
C MET A 1 47.47 -22.21 -29.16
N LYS A 2 47.90 -21.48 -28.12
CA LYS A 2 47.14 -21.27 -26.87
C LYS A 2 46.24 -20.02 -27.03
N PRO A 3 44.91 -20.08 -26.79
CA PRO A 3 44.10 -18.86 -26.74
C PRO A 3 44.26 -18.18 -25.38
N ILE A 4 44.69 -16.92 -25.42
CA ILE A 4 44.88 -16.01 -24.29
C ILE A 4 43.49 -15.55 -23.81
N LEU A 5 43.17 -15.81 -22.54
CA LEU A 5 41.97 -15.30 -21.87
C LEU A 5 42.20 -13.84 -21.47
N ALA A 6 41.59 -12.90 -22.19
CA ALA A 6 41.56 -11.50 -21.81
C ALA A 6 40.44 -11.25 -20.79
N SER A 7 40.82 -10.99 -19.55
CA SER A 7 39.93 -10.63 -18.45
C SER A 7 39.27 -9.27 -18.69
N LEU A 8 37.97 -9.26 -18.98
CA LEU A 8 37.16 -8.05 -19.04
C LEU A 8 36.53 -7.83 -17.66
N SER A 9 37.21 -7.09 -16.78
CA SER A 9 36.64 -6.65 -15.51
C SER A 9 35.63 -5.54 -15.75
N LEU A 10 34.34 -5.88 -15.69
CA LEU A 10 33.24 -4.92 -15.73
C LEU A 10 33.05 -4.34 -14.32
N ALA A 11 33.55 -3.12 -14.08
CA ALA A 11 33.35 -2.42 -12.82
C ALA A 11 31.89 -1.94 -12.71
N THR A 12 31.09 -2.64 -11.91
CA THR A 12 29.75 -2.21 -11.51
C THR A 12 29.85 -1.12 -10.45
N VAL A 13 29.68 0.14 -10.86
CA VAL A 13 29.49 1.26 -9.93
C VAL A 13 28.03 1.22 -9.45
N LEU A 14 27.82 0.75 -8.22
CA LEU A 14 26.52 0.80 -7.56
C LEU A 14 26.45 2.09 -6.73
N ALA A 15 25.89 3.15 -7.31
CA ALA A 15 25.55 4.36 -6.56
C ALA A 15 24.32 4.09 -5.69
N LEU A 16 24.51 3.81 -4.39
CA LEU A 16 23.43 3.83 -3.41
C LEU A 16 23.14 5.28 -2.99
N THR A 17 22.44 6.03 -3.83
CA THR A 17 21.76 7.25 -3.38
C THR A 17 20.52 6.82 -2.59
N GLY A 18 20.44 7.21 -1.32
CA GLY A 18 19.43 6.77 -0.37
C GLY A 18 18.02 6.84 -0.93
N ALA A 19 17.34 5.70 -0.99
CA ALA A 19 15.91 5.67 -1.29
C ALA A 19 15.18 6.38 -0.14
N SER A 20 14.58 7.54 -0.42
CA SER A 20 13.42 7.98 0.33
C SER A 20 12.38 6.86 0.17
N GLY A 21 12.28 5.99 1.17
CA GLY A 21 11.72 4.65 1.02
C GLY A 21 10.27 4.64 0.57
N ALA A 22 10.04 4.64 -0.75
CA ALA A 22 8.77 4.33 -1.34
C ALA A 22 8.53 2.82 -1.17
N ASN A 23 7.99 2.41 -0.01
CA ASN A 23 7.69 1.00 0.25
C ASN A 23 6.40 0.59 -0.47
N ALA A 24 6.47 0.44 -1.80
CA ALA A 24 5.37 -0.07 -2.59
C ALA A 24 5.18 -1.58 -2.35
N TRP A 25 3.93 -2.00 -2.20
CA TRP A 25 3.57 -3.39 -2.01
C TRP A 25 2.31 -3.75 -2.80
N VAL A 26 2.21 -5.03 -3.15
CA VAL A 26 1.03 -5.63 -3.78
C VAL A 26 0.75 -6.96 -3.08
N ARG A 27 -0.52 -7.26 -2.86
CA ARG A 27 -1.02 -8.50 -2.27
C ARG A 27 -2.28 -8.93 -3.01
N SER A 28 -2.46 -10.22 -3.16
CA SER A 28 -3.69 -10.84 -3.65
C SER A 28 -3.98 -12.10 -2.85
N GLY A 29 -5.25 -12.50 -2.83
CA GLY A 29 -5.67 -13.73 -2.16
C GLY A 29 -7.13 -14.03 -2.41
N SER A 30 -7.58 -15.19 -1.94
CA SER A 30 -8.97 -15.59 -2.01
C SER A 30 -9.46 -16.14 -0.69
N VAL A 31 -10.75 -15.96 -0.41
CA VAL A 31 -11.43 -16.53 0.76
C VAL A 31 -12.65 -17.29 0.28
N THR A 32 -12.70 -18.58 0.56
CA THR A 32 -13.87 -19.41 0.26
C THR A 32 -14.75 -19.51 1.49
N THR A 33 -16.03 -19.22 1.29
CA THR A 33 -17.09 -19.34 2.29
C THR A 33 -18.18 -20.25 1.75
N TRP A 34 -19.17 -20.60 2.57
CA TRP A 34 -20.35 -21.32 2.10
C TRP A 34 -21.18 -20.54 1.04
N ARG A 35 -20.99 -19.21 0.95
CA ARG A 35 -21.62 -18.35 -0.07
C ARG A 35 -20.85 -18.31 -1.40
N GLY A 36 -19.69 -18.97 -1.47
CA GLY A 36 -18.79 -18.98 -2.63
C GLY A 36 -17.42 -18.35 -2.34
N THR A 37 -16.60 -18.26 -3.39
CA THR A 37 -15.21 -17.76 -3.32
C THR A 37 -15.13 -16.28 -3.64
N TYR A 38 -14.44 -15.53 -2.78
CA TYR A 38 -14.13 -14.12 -2.95
C TYR A 38 -12.67 -13.97 -3.35
N TYR A 39 -12.38 -13.11 -4.32
CA TYR A 39 -11.02 -12.80 -4.76
C TYR A 39 -10.71 -11.35 -4.39
N GLY A 40 -9.61 -11.15 -3.66
CA GLY A 40 -9.18 -9.84 -3.20
C GLY A 40 -7.81 -9.48 -3.75
N SER A 41 -7.61 -8.20 -4.04
CA SER A 41 -6.30 -7.63 -4.33
C SER A 41 -6.15 -6.30 -3.62
N ALA A 42 -4.92 -5.97 -3.24
CA ALA A 42 -4.59 -4.70 -2.64
C ALA A 42 -3.17 -4.28 -3.00
N SER A 43 -2.98 -2.99 -3.17
CA SER A 43 -1.69 -2.36 -3.34
C SER A 43 -1.62 -1.09 -2.50
N GLY A 44 -0.41 -0.66 -2.20
CA GLY A 44 -0.20 0.59 -1.50
C GLY A 44 1.26 0.92 -1.37
N GLY A 45 1.53 2.09 -0.83
CA GLY A 45 2.88 2.55 -0.56
C GLY A 45 2.88 3.79 0.29
N CYS A 46 4.04 4.11 0.85
CA CYS A 46 4.26 5.32 1.63
C CYS A 46 5.47 6.06 1.09
N ALA A 47 5.35 7.36 0.90
CA ALA A 47 6.46 8.24 0.54
C ALA A 47 6.18 9.66 1.05
N GLY A 48 7.21 10.35 1.53
CA GLY A 48 7.10 11.76 1.93
C GLY A 48 6.03 12.04 3.00
N GLY A 49 5.85 11.14 3.97
CA GLY A 49 4.84 11.29 5.03
C GLY A 49 3.39 11.02 4.60
N THR A 50 3.18 10.58 3.35
CA THR A 50 1.88 10.16 2.83
C THR A 50 1.88 8.69 2.47
N CYS A 51 0.86 7.96 2.90
CA CYS A 51 0.61 6.58 2.50
C CYS A 51 -0.68 6.50 1.69
N SER A 52 -0.65 5.80 0.56
CA SER A 52 -1.83 5.49 -0.25
C SER A 52 -2.09 3.98 -0.30
N ARG A 53 -3.36 3.61 -0.42
CA ARG A 53 -3.79 2.21 -0.54
C ARG A 53 -4.99 2.11 -1.48
N SER A 54 -4.93 1.12 -2.35
CA SER A 54 -6.02 0.69 -3.23
C SER A 54 -6.30 -0.78 -3.01
N ALA A 55 -7.57 -1.18 -3.02
CA ALA A 55 -7.96 -2.58 -2.89
C ALA A 55 -9.28 -2.85 -3.60
N SER A 56 -9.44 -4.07 -4.08
CA SER A 56 -10.68 -4.58 -4.66
C SER A 56 -10.99 -5.96 -4.12
N VAL A 57 -12.29 -6.27 -4.01
CA VAL A 57 -12.78 -7.61 -3.70
C VAL A 57 -13.92 -7.93 -4.65
N THR A 58 -13.80 -9.03 -5.38
CA THR A 58 -14.84 -9.57 -6.27
C THR A 58 -15.46 -10.80 -5.64
N GLY A 59 -16.78 -10.80 -5.52
CA GLY A 59 -17.55 -11.91 -4.99
C GLY A 59 -17.88 -12.98 -6.04
N PRO A 60 -18.43 -14.12 -5.60
CA PRO A 60 -18.76 -15.25 -6.47
C PRO A 60 -19.82 -14.93 -7.53
N TYR A 61 -20.63 -13.88 -7.30
CA TYR A 61 -21.65 -13.41 -8.23
C TYR A 61 -21.15 -12.27 -9.15
N GLY A 62 -19.83 -12.06 -9.25
CA GLY A 62 -19.21 -11.06 -10.13
C GLY A 62 -19.22 -9.62 -9.60
N GLY A 63 -19.98 -9.31 -8.55
CA GLY A 63 -20.00 -7.99 -7.93
C GLY A 63 -18.64 -7.64 -7.31
N THR A 64 -18.13 -6.44 -7.61
CA THR A 64 -16.82 -5.96 -7.13
C THR A 64 -16.97 -4.72 -6.24
N ILE A 65 -16.32 -4.73 -5.09
CA ILE A 65 -16.16 -3.55 -4.22
C ILE A 65 -14.73 -3.04 -4.39
N ALA A 66 -14.57 -1.76 -4.68
CA ALA A 66 -13.28 -1.10 -4.76
C ALA A 66 -13.15 -0.07 -3.63
N ARG A 67 -11.95 0.06 -3.07
CA ARG A 67 -11.62 1.04 -2.02
C ARG A 67 -10.25 1.63 -2.29
N SER A 68 -10.18 2.95 -2.34
CA SER A 68 -8.93 3.68 -2.42
C SER A 68 -8.88 4.77 -1.35
N GLY A 69 -7.69 5.23 -1.01
CA GLY A 69 -7.52 6.32 -0.07
C GLY A 69 -6.06 6.63 0.23
N SER A 70 -5.86 7.74 0.93
CA SER A 70 -4.56 8.16 1.44
C SER A 70 -4.66 8.67 2.87
N ILE A 71 -3.52 8.63 3.54
CA ILE A 71 -3.31 9.25 4.84
C ILE A 71 -1.99 10.03 4.80
N THR A 72 -2.01 11.27 5.26
CA THR A 72 -0.88 12.20 5.24
C THR A 72 -0.63 12.71 6.65
N ARG A 73 0.61 12.61 7.11
CA ARG A 73 1.02 13.19 8.39
C ARG A 73 1.14 14.71 8.25
N VAL A 74 0.36 15.44 9.05
CA VAL A 74 0.32 16.92 9.01
C VAL A 74 0.98 17.56 10.23
N ALA A 75 1.08 16.83 11.35
CA ALA A 75 1.83 17.26 12.53
C ALA A 75 2.32 16.02 13.34
N PRO A 76 3.13 16.20 14.40
CA PRO A 76 3.31 15.17 15.40
C PRO A 76 1.95 14.63 15.85
N HIS A 77 1.78 13.32 15.73
CA HIS A 77 0.55 12.61 16.12
C HIS A 77 -0.73 12.96 15.35
N ALA A 78 -0.68 13.84 14.33
CA ALA A 78 -1.85 14.27 13.56
C ALA A 78 -1.75 13.85 12.09
N PHE A 79 -2.84 13.29 11.57
CA PHE A 79 -2.92 12.74 10.22
C PHE A 79 -4.23 13.10 9.53
N ASP A 80 -4.16 13.66 8.35
CA ASP A 80 -5.32 13.82 7.47
C ASP A 80 -5.50 12.57 6.63
N TYR A 81 -6.74 12.18 6.38
CA TYR A 81 -7.05 11.05 5.51
C TYR A 81 -8.21 11.35 4.58
N THR A 82 -8.19 10.67 3.44
CA THR A 82 -9.33 10.57 2.53
C THR A 82 -9.47 9.13 2.06
N ARG A 83 -10.71 8.70 1.86
CA ARG A 83 -11.02 7.35 1.42
C ARG A 83 -12.32 7.35 0.63
N THR A 84 -12.28 6.73 -0.53
CA THR A 84 -13.46 6.43 -1.33
C THR A 84 -13.71 4.93 -1.35
N THR A 85 -14.98 4.53 -1.27
CA THR A 85 -15.41 3.15 -1.47
C THR A 85 -16.51 3.11 -2.50
N THR A 86 -16.29 2.36 -3.56
CA THR A 86 -17.21 2.18 -4.70
C THR A 86 -17.78 0.77 -4.63
N GLY A 87 -19.10 0.68 -4.61
CA GLY A 87 -19.82 -0.59 -4.61
C GLY A 87 -19.98 -1.18 -6.02
N PRO A 88 -20.52 -2.41 -6.12
CA PRO A 88 -20.69 -3.12 -7.39
C PRO A 88 -21.57 -2.41 -8.41
N ASN A 89 -22.48 -1.55 -7.93
CA ASN A 89 -23.41 -0.78 -8.75
C ASN A 89 -22.86 0.62 -9.12
N GLY A 90 -21.57 0.88 -8.92
CA GLY A 90 -20.92 2.16 -9.24
C GLY A 90 -21.12 3.28 -8.21
N ASN A 91 -22.07 3.12 -7.28
CA ASN A 91 -22.28 4.08 -6.19
C ASN A 91 -21.04 4.19 -5.29
N SER A 92 -20.66 5.41 -4.96
CA SER A 92 -19.44 5.70 -4.20
C SER A 92 -19.73 6.54 -2.96
N VAL A 93 -19.01 6.25 -1.88
CA VAL A 93 -18.99 7.06 -0.65
C VAL A 93 -17.56 7.50 -0.39
N THR A 94 -17.37 8.82 -0.25
CA THR A 94 -16.09 9.41 0.13
C THR A 94 -16.17 9.94 1.56
N ARG A 95 -15.12 9.69 2.34
CA ARG A 95 -14.95 10.20 3.70
C ARG A 95 -13.57 10.80 3.82
N SER A 96 -13.49 11.93 4.50
CA SER A 96 -12.25 12.60 4.84
C SER A 96 -12.30 13.15 6.27
N GLY A 97 -11.14 13.35 6.86
CA GLY A 97 -11.03 13.98 8.18
C GLY A 97 -9.61 13.90 8.72
N THR A 98 -9.46 14.35 9.96
CA THR A 98 -8.19 14.38 10.67
C THR A 98 -8.25 13.43 11.86
N VAL A 99 -7.18 12.69 12.11
CA VAL A 99 -7.02 11.78 13.26
C VAL A 99 -5.81 12.22 14.07
N GLY A 100 -6.03 12.46 15.36
CA GLY A 100 -4.99 12.67 16.36
C GLY A 100 -4.73 11.39 17.16
N THR A 101 -3.46 11.05 17.39
CA THR A 101 -3.03 9.88 18.16
C THR A 101 -2.32 10.30 19.43
N HIS A 102 -3.05 10.43 20.53
CA HIS A 102 -2.43 10.73 21.82
C HIS A 102 -1.78 9.45 22.36
N PRO A 103 -0.47 9.44 22.67
CA PRO A 103 0.10 8.31 23.39
C PRO A 103 -0.59 8.22 24.76
N TYR A 104 -1.07 7.02 25.11
CA TYR A 104 -1.53 6.75 26.45
C TYR A 104 -0.31 6.74 27.36
N TYR A 105 0.03 7.88 27.95
CA TYR A 105 0.96 7.91 29.07
C TYR A 105 0.24 7.28 30.25
N GLY A 106 0.40 5.97 30.41
CA GLY A 106 -0.03 5.27 31.60
C GLY A 106 0.69 5.89 32.79
N TYR A 107 -0.06 6.53 33.68
CA TYR A 107 0.43 6.95 34.99
C TYR A 107 0.95 5.69 35.70
N ARG A 108 2.28 5.55 35.78
CA ARG A 108 2.91 4.69 36.79
C ARG A 108 3.00 5.53 38.06
N TYR A 109 2.37 5.02 39.11
CA TYR A 109 2.34 5.55 40.47
C TYR A 109 3.70 6.06 40.94
#